data_AF-A0A2U2CB68-F1
#
_entry.id   AF-A0A2U2CB68-F1
#
_cell.length_a   1.000
_cell.length_b   1.000
_cell.length_c   1.000
_cell.angle_alpha   90.00
_cell.angle_beta   90.00
_cell.angle_gamma   90.00
#
_symmetry.space_group_name_H-M   'P 1'
#
loop_
_entity.id
_entity.type
_entity.pdbx_description
1 polymer ?
#
loop_
_entity_poly.entity_id
_entity_poly.type
_entity_poly.pdbx_seq_one_letter_code
_entity_poly.pdbx_strand_id
1 'polypeptide(L)'
;MNPRFPFAALVALSALPAAAQDLGPANVAQIETVMACPRDRGPDAAYWACLDASGMSPGALTFARQLAASDTLPGPGFLLGFTELGPVDLGDVVFPFLANTNDQSLLLNGAGGPVQPQLGPRPEDPQSRALMREYPDAMPAFRMTVVGHRRTGAVQRFVVSDQITDGCRACALLGQALSAMVFRDGVLERVEPLGWLADDATEGLAEGLKAGSLRALQIALTLRGYEPGRMDGRPGDATDAALRAFLSDQCLPVDEGLSEAALTRLTEAPMIASPDALTPPDCAE
;
A
#
# COMPACT_ATOMS: atom_id res chain seq x y z
N MET A 1 -24.25 -16.84 15.61
CA MET A 1 -23.29 -17.97 15.65
C MET A 1 -21.94 -17.41 15.20
N ASN A 2 -21.03 -17.19 16.15
CA ASN A 2 -19.68 -16.65 15.88
C ASN A 2 -18.80 -17.72 15.21
N PRO A 3 -18.17 -17.45 14.05
CA PRO A 3 -17.01 -18.24 13.66
C PRO A 3 -15.81 -17.75 14.48
N ARG A 4 -15.29 -18.62 15.33
CA ARG A 4 -13.97 -18.47 15.95
C ARG A 4 -12.93 -18.67 14.85
N PHE A 5 -12.19 -17.62 14.49
CA PHE A 5 -10.96 -17.78 13.71
C PHE A 5 -9.88 -18.40 14.61
N PRO A 6 -9.22 -19.49 14.19
CA PRO A 6 -8.20 -20.13 15.01
C PRO A 6 -6.93 -19.28 15.01
N PHE A 7 -6.40 -19.06 16.21
CA PHE A 7 -5.07 -18.53 16.45
C PHE A 7 -3.99 -19.48 15.88
N ALA A 8 -2.98 -18.87 15.26
CA ALA A 8 -1.62 -19.37 15.07
C ALA A 8 -1.43 -20.75 14.41
N ALA A 9 -1.16 -20.72 13.11
CA ALA A 9 -0.22 -21.65 12.50
C ALA A 9 0.88 -20.83 11.82
N LEU A 10 2.08 -20.79 12.43
CA LEU A 10 3.29 -20.46 11.68
C LEU A 10 3.46 -21.57 10.64
N VAL A 11 3.06 -21.29 9.41
CA VAL A 11 3.46 -22.12 8.27
C VAL A 11 4.94 -21.83 8.07
N ALA A 12 5.79 -22.83 8.33
CA ALA A 12 7.16 -22.79 7.84
C ALA A 12 7.08 -22.76 6.30
N LEU A 13 7.26 -21.57 5.72
CA LEU A 13 7.42 -21.42 4.27
C LEU A 13 8.72 -22.13 3.88
N SER A 14 8.62 -23.34 3.36
CA SER A 14 9.66 -23.90 2.50
C SER A 14 9.70 -23.03 1.25
N ALA A 15 10.54 -22.00 1.28
CA ALA A 15 10.83 -21.14 0.15
C ALA A 15 11.62 -21.97 -0.88
N LEU A 16 10.92 -22.60 -1.82
CA LEU A 16 11.44 -22.62 -3.18
C LEU A 16 11.75 -21.16 -3.54
N PRO A 17 12.89 -20.86 -4.19
CA PRO A 17 13.08 -19.50 -4.67
C PRO A 17 11.93 -19.24 -5.64
N ALA A 18 10.96 -18.42 -5.23
CA ALA A 18 10.08 -17.77 -6.18
C ALA A 18 11.05 -17.14 -7.18
N ALA A 19 10.97 -17.55 -8.45
CA ALA A 19 11.80 -16.96 -9.49
C ALA A 19 11.66 -15.44 -9.31
N ALA A 20 12.79 -14.76 -9.06
CA ALA A 20 12.78 -13.33 -8.82
C ALA A 20 12.03 -12.69 -9.99
N GLN A 21 10.96 -11.96 -9.68
CA GLN A 21 10.28 -11.18 -10.69
C GLN A 21 11.26 -10.09 -11.14
N ASP A 22 11.46 -9.97 -12.44
CA ASP A 22 12.22 -8.88 -13.08
C ASP A 22 11.23 -8.08 -13.93
N LEU A 23 10.24 -7.50 -13.25
CA LEU A 23 9.20 -6.69 -13.87
C LEU A 23 9.68 -5.26 -13.98
N GLY A 24 9.29 -4.59 -15.05
CA GLY A 24 9.58 -3.18 -15.25
C GLY A 24 8.59 -2.51 -16.20
N PRO A 25 8.92 -1.31 -16.71
CA PRO A 25 8.07 -0.57 -17.63
C PRO A 25 7.66 -1.35 -18.89
N ALA A 26 8.48 -2.31 -19.33
CA ALA A 26 8.18 -3.19 -20.47
C ALA A 26 6.98 -4.12 -20.25
N ASN A 27 6.59 -4.35 -18.99
CA ASN A 27 5.46 -5.19 -18.60
C ASN A 27 4.15 -4.39 -18.51
N VAL A 28 4.18 -3.06 -18.66
CA VAL A 28 3.00 -2.21 -18.62
C VAL A 28 2.13 -2.46 -19.86
N ALA A 29 0.85 -2.68 -19.62
CA ALA A 29 -0.19 -2.93 -20.61
C ALA A 29 -0.94 -1.64 -20.98
N GLN A 30 -1.51 -1.62 -22.19
CA GLN A 30 -2.43 -0.57 -22.62
C GLN A 30 -3.86 -0.93 -22.18
N ILE A 31 -4.48 -0.08 -21.35
CA ILE A 31 -5.81 -0.35 -20.78
C ILE A 31 -6.88 -0.45 -21.86
N GLU A 32 -6.79 0.33 -22.92
CA GLU A 32 -7.73 0.33 -24.05
C GLU A 32 -7.78 -1.07 -24.69
N THR A 33 -6.61 -1.68 -24.86
CA THR A 33 -6.46 -3.02 -25.41
C THR A 33 -7.03 -4.09 -24.48
N VAL A 34 -6.73 -4.00 -23.18
CA VAL A 34 -7.28 -4.93 -22.15
C VAL A 34 -8.81 -4.92 -22.16
N MET A 35 -9.40 -3.72 -22.32
CA MET A 35 -10.84 -3.51 -22.24
C MET A 35 -11.57 -3.76 -23.57
N ALA A 36 -10.89 -3.65 -24.71
CA ALA A 36 -11.46 -3.91 -26.03
C ALA A 36 -11.71 -5.41 -26.32
N CYS A 37 -10.99 -6.30 -25.65
CA CYS A 37 -11.16 -7.74 -25.82
C CYS A 37 -12.42 -8.29 -25.12
N PRO A 38 -13.07 -9.33 -25.67
CA PRO A 38 -14.31 -9.87 -25.14
C PRO A 38 -14.11 -10.55 -23.78
N ARG A 39 -14.90 -10.15 -22.77
CA ARG A 39 -14.78 -10.59 -21.37
C ARG A 39 -16.01 -11.34 -20.82
N ASP A 40 -17.03 -11.55 -21.66
CA ASP A 40 -18.31 -12.15 -21.29
C ASP A 40 -18.20 -13.60 -20.79
N ARG A 41 -17.15 -14.31 -21.21
CA ARG A 41 -16.89 -15.71 -20.85
C ARG A 41 -15.73 -15.89 -19.87
N GLY A 42 -15.28 -14.81 -19.24
CA GLY A 42 -14.09 -14.83 -18.39
C GLY A 42 -12.79 -14.87 -19.22
N PRO A 43 -11.65 -15.21 -18.60
CA PRO A 43 -10.34 -15.24 -19.27
C PRO A 43 -10.14 -16.51 -20.12
N ASP A 44 -11.06 -16.73 -21.07
CA ASP A 44 -11.07 -17.90 -21.95
C ASP A 44 -10.03 -17.77 -23.09
N ALA A 45 -9.91 -18.83 -23.90
CA ALA A 45 -8.97 -18.85 -25.02
C ALA A 45 -9.21 -17.73 -26.04
N ALA A 46 -10.45 -17.25 -26.20
CA ALA A 46 -10.78 -16.17 -27.12
C ALA A 46 -10.30 -14.82 -26.58
N TYR A 47 -10.41 -14.60 -25.27
CA TYR A 47 -9.85 -13.41 -24.62
C TYR A 47 -8.33 -13.32 -24.83
N TRP A 48 -7.60 -14.41 -24.54
CA TRP A 48 -6.14 -14.45 -24.72
C TRP A 48 -5.73 -14.28 -26.18
N ALA A 49 -6.42 -14.93 -27.12
CA ALA A 49 -6.15 -14.78 -28.55
C ALA A 49 -6.38 -13.35 -29.05
N CYS A 50 -7.40 -12.66 -28.51
CA CYS A 50 -7.64 -11.25 -28.81
C CYS A 50 -6.48 -10.36 -28.33
N LEU A 51 -5.99 -10.57 -27.09
CA LEU A 51 -4.86 -9.82 -26.56
C LEU A 51 -3.58 -10.07 -27.38
N ASP A 52 -3.29 -11.32 -27.74
CA ASP A 52 -2.16 -11.67 -28.61
C ASP A 52 -2.28 -10.97 -29.99
N ALA A 53 -3.48 -10.97 -30.58
CA ALA A 53 -3.73 -10.34 -31.89
C ALA A 53 -3.70 -8.81 -31.88
N SER A 54 -3.95 -8.19 -30.72
CA SER A 54 -3.96 -6.74 -30.55
C SER A 54 -2.57 -6.09 -30.55
N GLY A 55 -1.50 -6.89 -30.52
CA GLY A 55 -0.13 -6.39 -30.41
C GLY A 55 0.30 -6.02 -28.99
N MET A 56 -0.37 -6.56 -27.96
CA MET A 56 0.04 -6.42 -26.57
C MET A 56 1.48 -6.90 -26.37
N SER A 57 2.25 -6.22 -25.51
CA SER A 57 3.65 -6.58 -25.30
C SER A 57 3.78 -8.00 -24.72
N PRO A 58 4.81 -8.78 -25.12
CA PRO A 58 5.06 -10.10 -24.53
C PRO A 58 5.24 -10.04 -23.01
N GLY A 59 5.83 -8.96 -22.49
CA GLY A 59 6.01 -8.73 -21.05
C GLY A 59 4.67 -8.58 -20.32
N ALA A 60 3.75 -7.79 -20.87
CA ALA A 60 2.40 -7.61 -20.30
C ALA A 60 1.60 -8.92 -20.31
N LEU A 61 1.64 -9.67 -21.42
CA LEU A 61 0.98 -10.98 -21.52
C LEU A 61 1.55 -12.00 -20.54
N THR A 62 2.87 -12.03 -20.39
CA THR A 62 3.56 -12.92 -19.44
C THR A 62 3.13 -12.60 -18.01
N PHE A 63 3.14 -11.33 -17.62
CA PHE A 63 2.67 -10.90 -16.31
C PHE A 63 1.20 -11.27 -16.08
N ALA A 64 0.31 -10.98 -17.03
CA ALA A 64 -1.11 -11.31 -16.91
C ALA A 64 -1.36 -12.82 -16.75
N ARG A 65 -0.62 -13.66 -17.47
CA ARG A 65 -0.70 -15.13 -17.33
C ARG A 65 -0.14 -15.61 -16.00
N GLN A 66 0.91 -14.99 -15.47
CA GLN A 66 1.42 -15.30 -14.13
C GLN A 66 0.37 -15.03 -13.05
N LEU A 67 -0.32 -13.88 -13.12
CA LEU A 67 -1.39 -13.54 -12.18
C LEU A 67 -2.59 -14.47 -12.34
N ALA A 68 -2.95 -14.85 -13.56
CA ALA A 68 -4.01 -15.83 -13.84
C ALA A 68 -3.73 -17.22 -13.25
N ALA A 69 -2.46 -17.59 -13.11
CA ALA A 69 -2.02 -18.87 -12.54
C ALA A 69 -1.82 -18.81 -11.01
N SER A 70 -2.02 -17.66 -10.38
CA SER A 70 -1.86 -17.50 -8.94
C SER A 70 -3.05 -18.08 -8.18
N ASP A 71 -2.78 -18.87 -7.14
CA ASP A 71 -3.81 -19.38 -6.22
C ASP A 71 -4.31 -18.30 -5.23
N THR A 72 -3.60 -17.18 -5.11
CA THR A 72 -3.87 -16.13 -4.11
C THR A 72 -4.48 -14.86 -4.71
N LEU A 73 -4.38 -14.68 -6.03
CA LEU A 73 -4.89 -13.50 -6.74
C LEU A 73 -6.16 -13.85 -7.54
N PRO A 74 -7.05 -12.89 -7.79
CA PRO A 74 -8.40 -13.17 -8.30
C PRO A 74 -8.49 -13.52 -9.80
N GLY A 75 -7.36 -13.65 -10.50
CA GLY A 75 -7.31 -13.97 -11.93
C GLY A 75 -6.25 -13.15 -12.67
N PRO A 76 -6.31 -13.08 -14.01
CA PRO A 76 -5.38 -12.25 -14.76
C PRO A 76 -5.48 -10.80 -14.32
N GLY A 77 -4.33 -10.21 -14.04
CA GLY A 77 -4.18 -8.78 -13.80
C GLY A 77 -3.21 -8.18 -14.79
N PHE A 78 -3.43 -6.93 -15.18
CA PHE A 78 -2.61 -6.20 -16.14
C PHE A 78 -1.97 -5.01 -15.44
N LEU A 79 -0.65 -4.92 -15.52
CA LEU A 79 0.10 -3.80 -15.00
C LEU A 79 -0.22 -2.55 -15.83
N LEU A 80 -0.80 -1.53 -15.23
CA LEU A 80 -1.11 -0.25 -15.87
C LEU A 80 -0.09 0.84 -15.52
N GLY A 81 0.53 0.72 -14.36
CA GLY A 81 1.57 1.61 -13.87
C GLY A 81 2.67 0.80 -13.19
N PHE A 82 3.91 1.26 -13.32
CA PHE A 82 5.07 0.67 -12.65
C PHE A 82 5.93 1.77 -12.07
N THR A 83 6.33 1.62 -10.82
CA THR A 83 7.18 2.55 -10.09
C THR A 83 8.34 1.79 -9.47
N GLU A 84 9.56 2.09 -9.93
CA GLU A 84 10.79 1.51 -9.42
C GLU A 84 11.16 2.16 -8.08
N LEU A 85 11.26 1.36 -7.02
CA LEU A 85 11.51 1.82 -5.63
C LEU A 85 12.69 1.08 -5.00
N GLY A 86 13.20 0.02 -5.64
CA GLY A 86 14.38 -0.71 -5.22
C GLY A 86 14.21 -2.22 -5.41
N PRO A 87 14.69 -3.04 -4.47
CA PRO A 87 14.47 -4.49 -4.51
C PRO A 87 13.00 -4.93 -4.55
N VAL A 88 12.10 -4.08 -4.04
CA VAL A 88 10.63 -4.23 -4.15
C VAL A 88 10.09 -2.99 -4.83
N ASP A 89 9.25 -3.21 -5.83
CA ASP A 89 8.66 -2.17 -6.67
C ASP A 89 7.15 -2.11 -6.49
N LEU A 90 6.54 -1.06 -7.04
CA LEU A 90 5.11 -0.84 -6.97
C LEU A 90 4.49 -0.95 -8.36
N GLY A 91 3.44 -1.75 -8.48
CA GLY A 91 2.64 -1.86 -9.69
C GLY A 91 1.19 -1.49 -9.44
N ASP A 92 0.61 -0.67 -10.33
CA ASP A 92 -0.83 -0.46 -10.39
C ASP A 92 -1.43 -1.49 -11.34
N VAL A 93 -2.31 -2.36 -10.85
CA VAL A 93 -2.77 -3.53 -11.58
C VAL A 93 -4.28 -3.51 -11.72
N VAL A 94 -4.77 -3.71 -12.96
CA VAL A 94 -6.19 -3.92 -13.23
C VAL A 94 -6.52 -5.41 -13.39
N PHE A 95 -7.54 -5.87 -12.68
CA PHE A 95 -8.20 -7.16 -12.78
C PHE A 95 -9.54 -6.99 -13.52
N PRO A 96 -9.56 -7.15 -14.86
CA PRO A 96 -10.69 -6.75 -15.68
C PRO A 96 -11.93 -7.64 -15.54
N PHE A 97 -11.86 -8.70 -14.73
CA PHE A 97 -12.96 -9.63 -14.48
C PHE A 97 -13.60 -9.44 -13.09
N LEU A 98 -13.10 -8.49 -12.29
CA LEU A 98 -13.77 -8.09 -11.06
C LEU A 98 -14.98 -7.17 -11.38
N ALA A 99 -15.96 -7.18 -10.48
CA ALA A 99 -17.28 -6.58 -10.71
C ALA A 99 -17.45 -5.16 -10.11
N ASN A 100 -16.56 -4.71 -9.22
CA ASN A 100 -16.77 -3.51 -8.40
C ASN A 100 -15.50 -2.68 -8.13
N THR A 101 -14.35 -3.32 -7.98
CA THR A 101 -13.05 -2.66 -7.86
C THR A 101 -12.05 -3.48 -8.64
N ASN A 102 -11.61 -2.91 -9.75
CA ASN A 102 -10.82 -3.64 -10.73
C ASN A 102 -9.36 -3.25 -10.62
N ASP A 103 -9.02 -2.11 -10.03
CA ASP A 103 -7.66 -1.63 -9.82
C ASP A 103 -7.19 -1.86 -8.38
N GLN A 104 -5.94 -2.31 -8.23
CA GLN A 104 -5.26 -2.50 -6.94
C GLN A 104 -3.76 -2.26 -7.11
N SER A 105 -3.11 -1.71 -6.07
CA SER A 105 -1.65 -1.70 -6.00
C SER A 105 -1.12 -3.07 -5.57
N LEU A 106 -0.10 -3.57 -6.26
CA LEU A 106 0.68 -4.75 -5.88
C LEU A 106 2.14 -4.37 -5.62
N LEU A 107 2.74 -4.98 -4.60
CA LEU A 107 4.19 -4.98 -4.41
C LEU A 107 4.79 -6.06 -5.31
N LEU A 108 5.75 -5.67 -6.15
CA LEU A 108 6.35 -6.49 -7.20
C LEU A 108 7.85 -6.68 -6.95
N ASN A 109 8.48 -7.63 -7.65
CA ASN A 109 9.94 -7.87 -7.65
C ASN A 109 10.56 -8.34 -6.31
N GLY A 110 9.81 -8.29 -5.21
CA GLY A 110 10.19 -8.87 -3.93
C GLY A 110 10.29 -10.41 -3.94
N ALA A 111 11.15 -10.94 -3.07
CA ALA A 111 11.29 -12.37 -2.86
C ALA A 111 10.00 -12.96 -2.28
N GLY A 112 9.35 -13.83 -3.05
CA GLY A 112 8.03 -14.41 -2.74
C GLY A 112 6.93 -13.99 -3.72
N GLY A 113 7.21 -13.07 -4.64
CA GLY A 113 6.24 -12.59 -5.63
C GLY A 113 5.24 -11.60 -5.04
N PRO A 114 4.07 -11.41 -5.67
CA PRO A 114 3.09 -10.42 -5.22
C PRO A 114 2.56 -10.75 -3.82
N VAL A 115 2.75 -9.84 -2.88
CA VAL A 115 2.27 -10.00 -1.50
C VAL A 115 1.06 -9.09 -1.28
N GLN A 116 -0.02 -9.64 -0.70
CA GLN A 116 -1.10 -8.85 -0.10
C GLN A 116 -0.96 -8.85 1.44
N PRO A 117 -0.95 -7.69 2.11
CA PRO A 117 -0.96 -7.63 3.56
C PRO A 117 -2.26 -8.18 4.14
N GLN A 118 -2.16 -8.78 5.32
CA GLN A 118 -3.34 -9.04 6.15
C GLN A 118 -3.73 -7.74 6.86
N LEU A 119 -4.92 -7.23 6.52
CA LEU A 119 -5.45 -5.99 7.06
C LEU A 119 -6.51 -6.33 8.11
N GLY A 120 -6.23 -6.00 9.37
CA GLY A 120 -7.12 -6.26 10.49
C GLY A 120 -7.08 -5.12 11.51
N PRO A 121 -8.15 -4.92 12.29
CA PRO A 121 -8.15 -3.90 13.33
C PRO A 121 -7.09 -4.19 14.37
N ARG A 122 -6.53 -3.13 14.99
CA ARG A 122 -5.72 -3.23 16.21
C ARG A 122 -6.61 -2.98 17.44
N PRO A 123 -6.96 -4.00 18.24
CA PRO A 123 -7.78 -3.80 19.43
C PRO A 123 -7.12 -2.86 20.47
N GLU A 124 -5.80 -2.71 20.46
CA GLU A 124 -5.04 -1.81 21.31
C GLU A 124 -5.12 -0.33 20.87
N ASP A 125 -5.47 -0.06 19.62
CA ASP A 125 -5.61 1.28 19.08
C ASP A 125 -6.98 1.92 19.47
N PRO A 126 -7.01 3.07 20.16
CA PRO A 126 -8.25 3.68 20.62
C PRO A 126 -9.23 4.04 19.49
N GLN A 127 -8.74 4.43 18.32
CA GLN A 127 -9.58 4.82 17.19
C GLN A 127 -10.20 3.59 16.52
N SER A 128 -9.40 2.56 16.28
CA SER A 128 -9.88 1.25 15.85
C SER A 128 -10.97 0.73 16.79
N ARG A 129 -10.77 0.85 18.11
CA ARG A 129 -11.82 0.49 19.10
C ARG A 129 -13.06 1.39 19.05
N ALA A 130 -12.92 2.67 18.69
CA ALA A 130 -14.08 3.55 18.56
C ALA A 130 -14.91 3.15 17.33
N LEU A 131 -14.26 3.02 16.17
CA LEU A 131 -14.89 2.58 14.92
C LEU A 131 -15.56 1.21 15.08
N MET A 132 -14.87 0.21 15.64
CA MET A 132 -15.47 -1.12 15.84
C MET A 132 -16.64 -1.14 16.83
N ARG A 133 -16.71 -0.17 17.77
CA ARG A 133 -17.85 -0.07 18.70
C ARG A 133 -19.06 0.60 18.04
N GLU A 134 -18.81 1.58 17.19
CA GLU A 134 -19.86 2.31 16.46
C GLU A 134 -20.39 1.50 15.26
N TYR A 135 -19.50 0.77 14.58
CA TYR A 135 -19.76 -0.04 13.40
C TYR A 135 -19.27 -1.48 13.61
N PRO A 136 -20.06 -2.35 14.28
CA PRO A 136 -19.65 -3.72 14.60
C PRO A 136 -19.40 -4.61 13.39
N ASP A 137 -19.99 -4.27 12.23
CA ASP A 137 -19.83 -5.01 10.98
C ASP A 137 -18.74 -4.40 10.07
N ALA A 138 -17.99 -3.40 10.55
CA ALA A 138 -16.95 -2.75 9.78
C ALA A 138 -15.90 -3.75 9.26
N MET A 139 -15.59 -3.68 7.97
CA MET A 139 -14.63 -4.57 7.32
C MET A 139 -13.79 -3.86 6.26
N PRO A 140 -12.54 -4.31 6.03
CA PRO A 140 -11.76 -3.88 4.88
C PRO A 140 -12.45 -4.24 3.56
N ALA A 141 -12.40 -3.33 2.58
CA ALA A 141 -13.07 -3.45 1.30
C ALA A 141 -12.21 -4.15 0.23
N PHE A 142 -10.94 -4.46 0.55
CA PHE A 142 -9.92 -4.99 -0.36
C PHE A 142 -9.62 -4.03 -1.53
N ARG A 143 -9.57 -2.74 -1.22
CA ARG A 143 -9.18 -1.65 -2.12
C ARG A 143 -7.82 -1.11 -1.70
N MET A 144 -6.81 -1.93 -1.92
CA MET A 144 -5.47 -1.64 -1.42
C MET A 144 -4.77 -0.58 -2.26
N THR A 145 -4.14 0.35 -1.56
CA THR A 145 -3.28 1.40 -2.13
C THR A 145 -2.03 1.55 -1.26
N VAL A 146 -0.89 1.86 -1.88
CA VAL A 146 0.36 2.10 -1.14
C VAL A 146 0.50 3.58 -0.82
N VAL A 147 0.06 4.00 0.36
CA VAL A 147 0.00 5.41 0.77
C VAL A 147 1.32 5.97 1.28
N GLY A 148 2.34 5.14 1.50
CA GLY A 148 3.66 5.60 1.93
C GLY A 148 4.78 4.62 1.61
N HIS A 149 5.99 5.14 1.41
CA HIS A 149 7.20 4.36 1.19
C HIS A 149 8.41 5.07 1.80
N ARG A 150 9.33 4.30 2.39
CA ARG A 150 10.64 4.79 2.81
C ARG A 150 11.69 3.70 2.64
N ARG A 151 12.83 4.06 2.07
CA ARG A 151 14.01 3.19 1.95
C ARG A 151 15.15 3.70 2.82
N THR A 152 15.84 2.80 3.50
CA THR A 152 17.04 3.11 4.28
C THR A 152 18.03 1.96 4.15
N GLY A 153 19.06 2.16 3.32
CA GLY A 153 20.01 1.11 2.96
C GLY A 153 19.28 -0.09 2.30
N ALA A 154 19.40 -1.25 2.95
CA ALA A 154 18.78 -2.52 2.53
C ALA A 154 17.29 -2.65 2.89
N VAL A 155 16.76 -1.74 3.72
CA VAL A 155 15.38 -1.84 4.23
C VAL A 155 14.43 -0.99 3.38
N GLN A 156 13.33 -1.56 2.94
CA GLN A 156 12.19 -0.85 2.36
C GLN A 156 10.96 -1.03 3.26
N ARG A 157 10.29 0.07 3.59
CA ARG A 157 9.03 0.07 4.35
C ARG A 157 7.95 0.67 3.47
N PHE A 158 6.90 -0.10 3.23
CA PHE A 158 5.69 0.33 2.54
C PHE A 158 4.57 0.49 3.57
N VAL A 159 3.73 1.51 3.41
CA VAL A 159 2.49 1.67 4.16
C VAL A 159 1.34 1.48 3.18
N VAL A 160 0.53 0.48 3.46
CA VAL A 160 -0.63 0.08 2.65
C VAL A 160 -1.89 0.52 3.38
N SER A 161 -2.83 1.09 2.63
CA SER A 161 -4.15 1.49 3.07
C SER A 161 -5.22 0.67 2.35
N ASP A 162 -6.25 0.24 3.07
CA ASP A 162 -7.50 -0.29 2.51
C ASP A 162 -8.68 0.47 3.09
N GLN A 163 -9.69 0.69 2.27
CA GLN A 163 -10.93 1.33 2.68
C GLN A 163 -11.70 0.43 3.65
N ILE A 164 -12.24 1.01 4.71
CA ILE A 164 -13.14 0.33 5.65
C ILE A 164 -14.57 0.67 5.25
N THR A 165 -15.43 -0.34 5.19
CA THR A 165 -16.84 -0.20 4.85
C THR A 165 -17.74 -0.76 5.94
N ASP A 166 -18.96 -0.24 6.03
CA ASP A 166 -19.97 -0.72 6.97
C ASP A 166 -20.63 -2.03 6.50
N GLY A 167 -20.09 -3.18 6.87
CA GLY A 167 -20.74 -4.48 6.67
C GLY A 167 -20.76 -5.04 5.24
N CYS A 168 -20.46 -4.24 4.21
CA CYS A 168 -20.43 -4.71 2.83
C CYS A 168 -19.46 -3.91 1.93
N ARG A 169 -18.88 -4.56 0.91
CA ARG A 169 -17.89 -3.94 0.00
C ARG A 169 -18.34 -2.68 -0.76
N ALA A 170 -19.65 -2.44 -0.85
CA ALA A 170 -20.23 -1.27 -1.54
C ALA A 170 -20.99 -0.34 -0.58
N CYS A 171 -20.84 -0.55 0.72
CA CYS A 171 -21.49 0.25 1.76
C CYS A 171 -20.71 1.55 2.00
N ALA A 172 -21.20 2.37 2.94
CA ALA A 172 -20.56 3.63 3.31
C ALA A 172 -19.11 3.41 3.71
N LEU A 173 -18.23 4.30 3.25
CA LEU A 173 -16.85 4.38 3.69
C LEU A 173 -16.82 4.91 5.13
N LEU A 174 -16.06 4.23 5.98
CA LEU A 174 -15.89 4.57 7.39
C LEU A 174 -14.50 5.13 7.70
N GLY A 175 -13.54 4.89 6.80
CA GLY A 175 -12.14 5.22 7.01
C GLY A 175 -11.19 4.30 6.26
N GLN A 176 -9.97 4.21 6.78
CA GLN A 176 -8.84 3.49 6.22
C GLN A 176 -8.21 2.57 7.26
N ALA A 177 -7.92 1.33 6.88
CA ALA A 177 -7.09 0.41 7.64
C ALA A 177 -5.65 0.51 7.12
N LEU A 178 -4.71 0.85 8.01
CA LEU A 178 -3.30 0.95 7.65
C LEU A 178 -2.51 -0.28 8.10
N SER A 179 -1.56 -0.69 7.27
CA SER A 179 -0.52 -1.68 7.64
C SER A 179 0.82 -1.31 7.02
N ALA A 180 1.91 -1.57 7.73
CA ALA A 180 3.25 -1.49 7.17
C ALA A 180 3.77 -2.86 6.76
N MET A 181 4.49 -2.88 5.65
CA MET A 181 5.23 -4.04 5.16
C MET A 181 6.70 -3.67 5.08
N VAL A 182 7.53 -4.39 5.81
CA VAL A 182 8.96 -4.14 5.90
C VAL A 182 9.69 -5.25 5.17
N PHE A 183 10.51 -4.86 4.21
CA PHE A 183 11.35 -5.73 3.40
C PHE A 183 12.81 -5.44 3.66
N ARG A 184 13.64 -6.48 3.62
CA ARG A 184 15.09 -6.39 3.65
C ARG A 184 15.66 -7.12 2.45
N ASP A 185 16.41 -6.43 1.61
CA ASP A 185 16.99 -7.00 0.39
C ASP A 185 15.94 -7.74 -0.46
N GLY A 186 14.75 -7.14 -0.58
CA GLY A 186 13.62 -7.71 -1.32
C GLY A 186 12.80 -8.76 -0.57
N VAL A 187 13.25 -9.26 0.59
CA VAL A 187 12.55 -10.29 1.37
C VAL A 187 11.63 -9.66 2.40
N LEU A 188 10.35 -10.08 2.43
CA LEU A 188 9.40 -9.64 3.45
C LEU A 188 9.85 -10.09 4.84
N GLU A 189 10.21 -9.14 5.70
CA GLU A 189 10.67 -9.38 7.07
C GLU A 189 9.50 -9.25 8.06
N ARG A 190 8.60 -8.27 7.84
CA ARG A 190 7.53 -7.95 8.80
C ARG A 190 6.29 -7.36 8.15
N VAL A 191 5.12 -7.72 8.69
CA VAL A 191 3.84 -7.05 8.43
C VAL A 191 3.30 -6.53 9.75
N GLU A 192 3.05 -5.23 9.84
CA GLU A 192 2.59 -4.54 11.04
C GLU A 192 1.23 -3.91 10.78
N PRO A 193 0.15 -4.35 11.43
CA PRO A 193 -1.08 -3.58 11.49
C PRO A 193 -0.79 -2.22 12.13
N LEU A 194 -1.23 -1.10 11.57
CA LEU A 194 -0.97 0.24 12.16
C LEU A 194 -2.21 0.84 12.83
N GLY A 195 -3.38 0.28 12.54
CA GLY A 195 -4.67 0.71 13.09
C GLY A 195 -5.60 1.26 12.02
N TRP A 196 -6.78 1.71 12.45
CA TRP A 196 -7.81 2.28 11.59
C TRP A 196 -7.91 3.78 11.80
N LEU A 197 -7.90 4.53 10.71
CA LEU A 197 -8.13 5.96 10.65
C LEU A 197 -9.53 6.20 10.10
N ALA A 198 -10.38 6.94 10.81
CA ALA A 198 -11.62 7.48 10.26
C ALA A 198 -11.32 8.46 9.11
N ASP A 199 -12.25 8.61 8.16
CA ASP A 199 -12.06 9.44 6.97
C ASP A 199 -11.69 10.90 7.30
N ASP A 200 -12.31 11.46 8.34
CA ASP A 200 -12.06 12.83 8.81
C ASP A 200 -10.64 13.04 9.37
N ALA A 201 -9.97 11.96 9.79
CA ALA A 201 -8.62 12.03 10.36
C ALA A 201 -7.57 12.41 9.30
N THR A 202 -7.80 12.09 8.04
CA THR A 202 -6.96 12.52 6.92
C THR A 202 -7.31 13.91 6.42
N GLU A 203 -8.60 14.30 6.46
CA GLU A 203 -9.05 15.63 6.02
C GLU A 203 -8.51 16.74 6.94
N GLY A 204 -8.50 16.53 8.26
CA GLY A 204 -8.00 17.50 9.24
C GLY A 204 -6.48 17.46 9.50
N LEU A 205 -5.72 16.71 8.69
CA LEU A 205 -4.30 16.46 8.94
C LEU A 205 -3.48 17.76 8.87
N ALA A 206 -3.74 18.61 7.88
CA ALA A 206 -2.98 19.84 7.66
C ALA A 206 -3.24 20.88 8.77
N GLU A 207 -4.50 21.07 9.15
CA GLU A 207 -4.90 21.92 10.27
C GLU A 207 -4.31 21.41 11.58
N GLY A 208 -4.37 20.09 11.80
CA GLY A 208 -3.78 19.44 12.96
C GLY A 208 -2.29 19.69 13.07
N LEU A 209 -1.54 19.54 11.97
CA LEU A 209 -0.11 19.83 11.92
C LEU A 209 0.19 21.30 12.24
N LYS A 210 -0.54 22.23 11.62
CA LYS A 210 -0.41 23.69 11.88
C LYS A 210 -0.73 24.04 13.34
N ALA A 211 -1.66 23.32 13.97
CA ALA A 211 -2.04 23.49 15.37
C ALA A 211 -1.10 22.77 16.35
N GLY A 212 -0.03 22.11 15.89
CA GLY A 212 0.91 21.38 16.75
C GLY A 212 0.36 20.05 17.29
N SER A 213 -0.63 19.45 16.63
CA SER A 213 -1.17 18.15 17.01
C SER A 213 -0.14 17.04 16.80
N LEU A 214 0.32 16.45 17.90
CA LEU A 214 1.26 15.34 17.86
C LEU A 214 0.68 14.10 17.15
N ARG A 215 -0.64 13.90 17.28
CA ARG A 215 -1.32 12.81 16.56
C ARG A 215 -1.28 13.05 15.06
N ALA A 216 -1.51 14.29 14.61
CA ALA A 216 -1.40 14.65 13.21
C ALA A 216 0.04 14.43 12.69
N LEU A 217 1.06 14.78 13.49
CA LEU A 217 2.45 14.49 13.16
C LEU A 217 2.70 12.98 12.99
N GLN A 218 2.25 12.16 13.94
CA GLN A 218 2.43 10.70 13.88
C GLN A 218 1.73 10.08 12.66
N ILE A 219 0.53 10.55 12.31
CA ILE A 219 -0.16 10.12 11.08
C ILE A 219 0.65 10.54 9.85
N ALA A 220 1.05 11.81 9.76
CA ALA A 220 1.77 12.35 8.60
C ALA A 220 3.13 11.68 8.35
N LEU A 221 3.87 11.35 9.42
CA LEU A 221 5.11 10.59 9.36
C LEU A 221 4.87 9.15 8.91
N THR A 222 3.83 8.50 9.45
CA THR A 222 3.45 7.13 9.07
C THR A 222 3.11 7.05 7.58
N LEU A 223 2.28 7.98 7.09
CA LEU A 223 1.91 8.05 5.66
C LEU A 223 3.09 8.37 4.74
N ARG A 224 4.27 8.67 5.27
CA ARG A 224 5.53 8.84 4.51
C ARG A 224 6.51 7.68 4.72
N GLY A 225 6.06 6.57 5.29
CA GLY A 225 6.89 5.40 5.54
C GLY A 225 7.83 5.51 6.74
N TYR A 226 7.72 6.55 7.57
CA TYR A 226 8.46 6.62 8.85
C TYR A 226 7.74 5.79 9.92
N GLU A 227 8.46 5.49 11.01
CA GLU A 227 7.95 4.68 12.12
C GLU A 227 7.89 5.51 13.42
N PRO A 228 6.90 6.41 13.56
CA PRO A 228 6.78 7.28 14.75
C PRO A 228 6.22 6.56 15.99
N GLY A 229 5.97 5.25 15.89
CA GLY A 229 5.27 4.47 16.90
C GLY A 229 3.76 4.54 16.71
N ARG A 230 3.00 4.59 17.81
CA ARG A 230 1.53 4.64 17.80
C ARG A 230 1.04 6.03 17.38
N MET A 231 -0.05 6.09 16.63
CA MET A 231 -0.71 7.34 16.24
C MET A 231 -1.70 7.81 17.33
N ASP A 232 -1.24 7.88 18.58
CA ASP A 232 -2.09 8.11 19.76
C ASP A 232 -2.01 9.54 20.33
N GLY A 233 -1.21 10.42 19.73
CA GLY A 233 -1.01 11.80 20.15
C GLY A 233 -0.16 11.96 21.40
N ARG A 234 0.56 10.91 21.83
CA ARG A 234 1.44 10.96 23.00
C ARG A 234 2.92 11.07 22.58
N PRO A 235 3.72 11.87 23.30
CA PRO A 235 5.15 11.97 23.04
C PRO A 235 5.86 10.65 23.30
N GLY A 236 6.93 10.40 22.54
CA GLY A 236 7.78 9.23 22.72
C GLY A 236 8.99 9.25 21.78
N ASP A 237 10.03 8.52 22.18
CA ASP A 237 11.33 8.50 21.48
C ASP A 237 11.21 8.10 20.00
N ALA A 238 10.26 7.22 19.68
CA ALA A 238 9.98 6.80 18.30
C ALA A 238 9.45 7.97 17.45
N THR A 239 8.55 8.80 17.99
CA THR A 239 8.03 9.97 17.27
C THR A 239 9.13 10.99 17.04
N ASP A 240 9.97 11.25 18.05
CA ASP A 240 11.09 12.17 17.93
C ASP A 240 12.15 11.67 16.93
N ALA A 241 12.47 10.37 16.96
CA ALA A 241 13.39 9.76 16.00
C ALA A 241 12.86 9.81 14.57
N ALA A 242 11.57 9.53 14.38
CA ALA A 242 10.92 9.60 13.07
C ALA A 242 10.88 11.04 12.53
N LEU A 243 10.61 12.04 13.37
CA LEU A 243 10.68 13.45 12.96
C LEU A 243 12.10 13.84 12.54
N ARG A 244 13.12 13.50 13.35
CA ARG A 244 14.52 13.80 13.00
C ARG A 244 14.94 13.13 11.70
N ALA A 245 14.56 11.87 11.50
CA ALA A 245 14.81 11.16 10.25
C ALA A 245 14.11 11.84 9.07
N PHE A 246 12.84 12.26 9.24
CA PHE A 246 12.11 12.98 8.21
C PHE A 246 12.77 14.29 7.83
N LEU A 247 13.16 15.11 8.80
CA LEU A 247 13.85 16.37 8.52
C LEU A 247 15.17 16.12 7.79
N SER A 248 15.95 15.14 8.22
CA SER A 248 17.20 14.74 7.56
C SER A 248 16.98 14.28 6.12
N ASP A 249 16.03 13.37 5.91
CA ASP A 249 15.71 12.81 4.58
C ASP A 249 15.14 13.87 3.63
N GLN A 250 14.55 14.95 4.17
CA GLN A 250 14.02 16.08 3.40
C GLN A 250 14.99 17.26 3.26
N CYS A 251 16.24 17.10 3.71
CA CYS A 251 17.27 18.13 3.68
C CYS A 251 16.88 19.40 4.47
N LEU A 252 16.16 19.22 5.58
CA LEU A 252 15.69 20.28 6.46
C LEU A 252 16.53 20.33 7.76
N PRO A 253 16.74 21.52 8.36
CA PRO A 253 17.43 21.64 9.63
C PRO A 253 16.69 20.90 10.75
N VAL A 254 17.37 19.99 11.42
CA VAL A 254 16.78 19.14 12.46
C VAL A 254 16.46 19.93 13.74
N ASP A 255 17.25 20.96 14.03
CA ASP A 255 17.10 21.84 15.20
C ASP A 255 15.94 22.84 15.07
N GLU A 256 15.50 23.13 13.84
CA GLU A 256 14.31 23.96 13.57
C GLU A 256 12.99 23.21 13.77
N GLY A 257 13.01 21.88 13.88
CA GLY A 257 11.82 21.06 14.13
C GLY A 257 10.73 21.23 13.06
N LEU A 258 9.49 21.48 13.47
CA LEU A 258 8.34 21.68 12.55
C LEU A 258 8.30 23.12 11.99
N SER A 259 9.33 23.49 11.24
CA SER A 259 9.36 24.75 10.48
C SER A 259 8.25 24.79 9.41
N GLU A 260 7.99 25.97 8.83
CA GLU A 260 7.00 26.12 7.74
C GLU A 260 7.34 25.21 6.54
N ALA A 261 8.63 25.07 6.21
CA ALA A 261 9.09 24.15 5.19
C ALA A 261 8.78 22.68 5.54
N ALA A 262 9.03 22.27 6.79
CA ALA A 262 8.69 20.92 7.25
C ALA A 262 7.18 20.64 7.20
N LEU A 263 6.36 21.61 7.61
CA LEU A 263 4.91 21.51 7.55
C LEU A 263 4.40 21.41 6.10
N THR A 264 4.97 22.18 5.17
CA THR A 264 4.67 22.05 3.73
C THR A 264 5.01 20.64 3.25
N ARG A 265 6.21 20.13 3.55
CA ARG A 265 6.62 18.77 3.17
C ARG A 265 5.77 17.68 3.81
N LEU A 266 5.21 17.90 5.01
CA LEU A 266 4.30 16.98 5.71
C LEU A 266 2.84 17.05 5.23
N THR A 267 2.46 18.14 4.59
CA THR A 267 1.08 18.37 4.11
C THR A 267 0.92 18.17 2.61
N GLU A 268 2.00 18.24 1.84
CA GLU A 268 2.05 17.72 0.47
C GLU A 268 1.52 16.28 0.51
N ALA A 269 0.38 16.01 -0.13
CA ALA A 269 -0.18 14.66 -0.09
C ALA A 269 0.89 13.68 -0.62
N PRO A 270 1.14 12.54 0.04
CA PRO A 270 1.84 11.43 -0.59
C PRO A 270 0.93 10.94 -1.72
N MET A 271 0.99 11.63 -2.85
CA MET A 271 0.24 11.28 -4.04
C MET A 271 0.96 10.10 -4.66
N ILE A 272 0.39 8.91 -4.50
CA ILE A 272 0.76 7.71 -5.27
C ILE A 272 0.73 8.00 -6.78
N ALA A 273 0.01 9.06 -7.20
CA ALA A 273 -0.01 9.55 -8.57
C ALA A 273 1.35 10.07 -9.09
N SER A 274 2.38 10.23 -8.23
CA SER A 274 3.73 10.57 -8.68
C SER A 274 4.81 9.72 -7.99
N PRO A 275 5.57 8.91 -8.74
CA PRO A 275 6.78 8.21 -8.27
C PRO A 275 7.75 9.13 -7.52
N ASP A 276 7.88 10.38 -7.99
CA ASP A 276 8.78 11.37 -7.41
C ASP A 276 8.38 11.77 -5.98
N ALA A 277 7.09 11.65 -5.63
CA ALA A 277 6.60 11.97 -4.28
C ALA A 277 6.97 10.88 -3.25
N LEU A 278 7.37 9.69 -3.69
CA LEU A 278 7.76 8.56 -2.84
C LEU A 278 9.28 8.48 -2.60
N THR A 279 10.06 9.32 -3.29
CA THR A 279 11.51 9.36 -3.18
C THR A 279 11.93 10.65 -2.45
N PRO A 280 12.73 10.57 -1.37
CA PRO A 280 13.28 11.75 -0.73
C PRO A 280 14.12 12.58 -1.72
N PRO A 281 14.17 13.91 -1.59
CA PRO A 281 15.03 14.74 -2.43
C PRO A 281 16.52 14.40 -2.21
N ASP A 282 17.32 14.53 -3.28
CA ASP A 282 18.78 14.46 -3.17
C ASP A 282 19.30 15.68 -2.38
N CYS A 283 19.77 15.46 -1.15
CA CYS A 283 20.43 16.49 -0.37
C CYS A 283 21.80 16.76 -0.98
N ALA A 284 22.00 17.96 -1.55
CA ALA A 284 23.32 18.40 -1.96
C ALA A 284 24.26 18.43 -0.75
N GLU A 285 25.42 17.78 -0.87
CA GLU A 285 26.52 17.83 0.12
C GLU A 285 27.15 19.23 0.21
#